data_AF-A0A7Y6AB33-F1
#
_entry.id   AF-A0A7Y6AB33-F1
#
_cell.length_a   1.000
_cell.length_b   1.000
_cell.length_c   1.000
_cell.angle_alpha   90.00
_cell.angle_beta   90.00
_cell.angle_gamma   90.00
#
_symmetry.space_group_name_H-M   'P 1'
#
loop_
_entity.id
_entity.type
_entity.pdbx_description
1 polymer ?
#
loop_
_entity_poly.entity_id
_entity_poly.type
_entity_poly.pdbx_seq_one_letter_code
_entity_poly.pdbx_strand_id
1 'polypeptide(L)'
;MTREDESFYRDMSVRASALLGVRLSPRHVKVAYLLWSGHDDERVAREVGCGRRTVQRDVASLAAMLGVRSRFAVAFELGRLWERLQRERPQESPNWRRRISE
;
A
#
# COMPACT_ATOMS: atom_id res chain seq x y z
N MET A 1 8.97 -4.49 -11.84
CA MET A 1 8.63 -3.36 -10.95
C MET A 1 9.31 -2.14 -11.55
N THR A 2 8.54 -1.14 -11.97
CA THR A 2 9.11 0.05 -12.58
C THR A 2 9.74 0.94 -11.49
N ARG A 3 10.60 1.88 -11.89
CA ARG A 3 11.20 2.86 -10.97
C ARG A 3 10.13 3.76 -10.32
N GLU A 4 9.03 3.97 -11.02
CA GLU A 4 7.86 4.71 -10.55
C GLU A 4 7.08 3.92 -9.48
N ASP A 5 6.91 2.61 -9.67
CA ASP A 5 6.28 1.73 -8.67
C ASP A 5 7.04 1.77 -7.34
N GLU A 6 8.37 1.68 -7.38
CA GLU A 6 9.20 1.71 -6.17
C GLU A 6 9.10 3.04 -5.41
N SER A 7 9.08 4.15 -6.14
CA SER A 7 8.91 5.49 -5.56
C SER A 7 7.55 5.60 -4.86
N PHE A 8 6.50 5.11 -5.51
CA PHE A 8 5.14 5.08 -4.96
C PHE A 8 5.06 4.29 -3.64
N TYR A 9 5.55 3.05 -3.61
CA TYR A 9 5.49 2.22 -2.40
C TYR A 9 6.38 2.77 -1.28
N ARG A 10 7.47 3.46 -1.62
CA ARG A 10 8.32 4.15 -0.64
C ARG A 10 7.60 5.33 0.01
N ASP A 11 7.03 6.25 -0.79
CA ASP A 11 6.22 7.35 -0.28
C ASP A 11 5.07 6.86 0.59
N MET A 12 4.33 5.85 0.10
CA MET A 12 3.25 5.23 0.87
C MET A 12 3.73 4.60 2.17
N SER A 13 4.88 3.93 2.20
CA SER A 13 5.40 3.36 3.43
C SER A 13 5.68 4.41 4.50
N VAL A 14 6.16 5.60 4.11
CA VAL A 14 6.41 6.70 5.05
C VAL A 14 5.09 7.26 5.59
N ARG A 15 4.15 7.60 4.70
CA ARG A 15 2.85 8.19 5.08
C ARG A 15 2.00 7.22 5.91
N ALA A 16 1.93 5.96 5.48
CA ALA A 16 1.20 4.93 6.19
C ALA A 16 1.79 4.66 7.57
N SER A 17 3.13 4.65 7.68
CA SER A 17 3.80 4.49 8.97
C SER A 17 3.45 5.62 9.94
N ALA A 18 3.42 6.87 9.45
CA ALA A 18 3.08 8.03 10.26
C ALA A 18 1.61 8.00 10.74
N LEU A 19 0.68 7.62 9.86
CA LEU A 19 -0.75 7.58 10.19
C LEU A 19 -1.12 6.43 11.15
N LEU A 20 -0.46 5.28 11.00
CA LEU A 20 -0.75 4.09 11.81
C LEU A 20 0.13 3.99 13.07
N GLY A 21 1.15 4.82 13.20
CA GLY A 21 2.10 4.75 14.34
C GLY A 21 2.97 3.49 14.34
N VAL A 22 3.15 2.82 13.19
CA VAL A 22 3.93 1.58 13.05
C VAL A 22 4.95 1.71 11.93
N ARG A 23 6.06 0.96 11.96
CA ARG A 23 7.07 1.00 10.89
C ARG A 23 6.75 0.02 9.76
N LEU A 24 6.27 0.54 8.64
CA LEU A 24 6.03 -0.24 7.42
C LEU A 24 7.19 -0.09 6.44
N SER A 25 7.60 -1.20 5.81
CA SER A 25 8.53 -1.18 4.69
C SER A 25 7.78 -0.98 3.36
N PRO A 26 8.45 -0.55 2.28
CA PRO A 26 7.83 -0.50 0.95
C PRO A 26 7.25 -1.86 0.52
N ARG A 27 7.92 -2.95 0.92
CA ARG A 27 7.45 -4.31 0.69
C ARG A 27 6.16 -4.62 1.45
N HIS A 28 6.05 -4.22 2.72
CA HIS A 28 4.82 -4.39 3.51
C HIS A 28 3.63 -3.70 2.83
N VAL A 29 3.85 -2.48 2.34
CA VAL A 29 2.84 -1.70 1.62
C VAL A 29 2.46 -2.39 0.30
N LYS A 30 3.42 -2.90 -0.46
CA LYS A 30 3.14 -3.64 -1.70
C LYS A 30 2.33 -4.91 -1.45
N VAL A 31 2.73 -5.73 -0.47
CA VAL A 31 1.99 -6.94 -0.07
C VAL A 31 0.56 -6.60 0.32
N ALA A 32 0.40 -5.59 1.18
CA ALA A 32 -0.90 -5.12 1.62
C ALA A 32 -1.80 -4.65 0.47
N TYR A 33 -1.27 -3.85 -0.45
CA TYR A 33 -1.99 -3.34 -1.61
C TYR A 33 -2.53 -4.48 -2.49
N LEU A 34 -1.68 -5.49 -2.75
CA LEU A 34 -2.05 -6.64 -3.56
C LEU A 34 -3.14 -7.48 -2.87
N LEU A 35 -3.06 -7.64 -1.54
CA LEU A 35 -4.09 -8.32 -0.75
C LEU A 35 -5.42 -7.57 -0.76
N TRP A 36 -5.38 -6.24 -0.60
CA TRP A 36 -6.57 -5.39 -0.69
C TRP A 36 -7.20 -5.44 -2.09
N SER A 37 -6.36 -5.50 -3.14
CA SER A 37 -6.79 -5.70 -4.53
C SER A 37 -7.35 -7.10 -4.82
N GLY A 38 -7.44 -7.99 -3.82
CA GLY A 38 -8.04 -9.31 -3.94
C GLY A 38 -7.10 -10.42 -4.43
N HIS A 39 -5.78 -10.19 -4.46
CA HIS A 39 -4.83 -11.22 -4.85
C HIS A 39 -4.57 -12.24 -3.73
N ASP A 40 -4.39 -13.51 -4.13
CA ASP A 40 -3.93 -14.58 -3.25
C ASP A 40 -2.42 -14.54 -2.99
N ASP A 41 -1.94 -15.37 -2.06
CA ASP A 41 -0.53 -15.36 -1.65
C ASP A 41 0.42 -15.75 -2.79
N GLU A 42 -0.02 -16.57 -3.73
CA GLU A 42 0.80 -17.02 -4.86
C GLU A 42 1.00 -15.90 -5.88
N ARG A 43 -0.08 -15.18 -6.20
CA ARG A 43 -0.02 -13.98 -7.03
C ARG A 43 0.84 -12.91 -6.35
N VAL A 44 0.63 -12.66 -5.06
CA VAL A 44 1.45 -11.70 -4.30
C VAL A 44 2.92 -12.09 -4.33
N ALA A 45 3.22 -13.37 -4.11
CA ALA A 45 4.59 -13.90 -4.12
C ALA A 45 5.30 -13.63 -5.46
N ARG A 46 4.60 -13.89 -6.57
CA ARG A 46 5.10 -13.60 -7.92
C ARG A 46 5.33 -12.10 -8.15
N GLU A 47 4.39 -11.24 -7.74
CA GLU A 47 4.51 -9.79 -7.93
C GLU A 47 5.61 -9.16 -7.08
N VAL A 48 5.86 -9.70 -5.88
CA VAL A 48 6.91 -9.23 -4.96
C VAL A 48 8.27 -9.86 -5.26
N GLY A 49 8.30 -10.97 -6.01
CA GLY A 49 9.54 -11.70 -6.32
C GLY A 49 10.05 -12.51 -5.12
N CYS A 50 9.17 -13.18 -4.39
CA CYS A 50 9.52 -14.03 -3.25
C CYS A 50 8.70 -15.32 -3.21
N GLY A 51 8.95 -16.19 -2.21
CA GLY A 51 8.16 -17.41 -2.02
C GLY A 51 6.86 -17.17 -1.23
N ARG A 52 5.84 -18.01 -1.47
CA ARG A 52 4.55 -17.99 -0.75
C ARG A 52 4.69 -17.94 0.78
N ARG A 53 5.62 -18.73 1.34
CA ARG A 53 5.91 -18.74 2.78
C ARG A 53 6.42 -17.40 3.29
N THR A 54 7.16 -16.66 2.47
CA THR A 54 7.65 -15.32 2.83
C THR A 54 6.51 -14.32 2.84
N VAL A 55 5.59 -14.40 1.87
CA VAL A 55 4.35 -13.59 1.89
C VAL A 55 3.55 -13.86 3.16
N GLN A 56 3.37 -15.11 3.55
CA GLN A 56 2.64 -15.47 4.76
C GLN A 56 3.27 -14.89 6.03
N ARG A 57 4.61 -14.88 6.10
CA ARG A 57 5.35 -14.23 7.19
C ARG A 57 5.16 -12.71 7.16
N ASP A 58 5.20 -12.09 5.98
CA ASP A 58 4.94 -10.66 5.82
C ASP A 58 3.51 -10.31 6.29
N VAL A 59 2.52 -11.14 5.94
CA VAL A 59 1.12 -10.96 6.38
C VAL A 59 0.96 -11.14 7.88
N ALA A 60 1.61 -12.14 8.47
CA ALA A 60 1.60 -12.34 9.92
C ALA A 60 2.26 -11.17 10.66
N SER A 61 3.38 -10.65 10.14
CA SER A 61 4.06 -9.47 10.66
C SER A 61 3.17 -8.23 10.57
N LEU A 62 2.53 -8.00 9.43
CA LEU A 62 1.54 -6.93 9.25
C LEU A 62 0.37 -7.06 10.23
N ALA A 63 -0.17 -8.27 10.41
CA ALA A 63 -1.26 -8.52 11.34
C ALA A 63 -0.87 -8.18 12.78
N ALA A 64 0.33 -8.58 13.20
CA ALA A 64 0.87 -8.26 14.52
C ALA A 64 1.09 -6.75 14.70
N MET A 65 1.64 -6.06 13.70
CA MET A 65 1.83 -4.61 13.75
C MET A 65 0.51 -3.85 13.87
N LEU A 66 -0.52 -4.31 13.16
CA LEU A 66 -1.84 -3.68 13.14
C LEU A 66 -2.77 -4.13 14.29
N GLY A 67 -2.34 -5.10 15.12
CA GLY A 67 -3.19 -5.65 16.18
C GLY A 67 -4.39 -6.44 15.68
N VAL A 68 -4.33 -6.99 14.46
CA VAL A 68 -5.42 -7.76 13.83
C VAL A 68 -5.08 -9.24 13.72
N ARG A 69 -6.09 -10.09 13.50
CA ARG A 69 -5.95 -11.57 13.56
C ARG A 69 -6.10 -12.29 12.23
N SER A 70 -6.40 -11.58 11.14
CA SER A 70 -6.65 -12.21 9.84
C SER A 70 -6.07 -11.41 8.68
N ARG A 71 -5.73 -12.12 7.60
CA ARG A 71 -5.32 -11.51 6.32
C ARG A 71 -6.34 -10.51 5.80
N PHE A 72 -7.63 -10.80 6.00
CA PHE A 72 -8.73 -9.95 5.55
C PHE A 72 -8.78 -8.67 6.37
N ALA A 73 -8.55 -8.75 7.68
CA ALA A 73 -8.44 -7.57 8.53
C ALA A 73 -7.21 -6.72 8.15
N VAL A 74 -6.06 -7.34 7.85
CA VAL A 74 -4.87 -6.62 7.32
C VAL A 74 -5.23 -5.87 6.04
N ALA A 75 -5.84 -6.56 5.08
CA ALA A 75 -6.26 -5.96 3.81
C ALA A 75 -7.28 -4.83 4.01
N PHE A 76 -8.24 -5.01 4.92
CA PHE A 76 -9.28 -4.03 5.22
C PHE A 76 -8.74 -2.75 5.88
N GLU A 77 -7.95 -2.89 6.95
CA GLU A 77 -7.34 -1.75 7.65
C GLU A 77 -6.50 -0.89 6.70
N LEU A 78 -5.74 -1.54 5.83
CA LEU A 78 -4.89 -0.87 4.86
C LEU A 78 -5.71 -0.30 3.70
N GLY A 79 -6.79 -0.94 3.28
CA GLY A 79 -7.75 -0.37 2.33
C GLY A 79 -8.34 0.97 2.79
N ARG A 80 -8.74 1.06 4.07
CA ARG A 80 -9.22 2.32 4.68
C ARG A 80 -8.16 3.42 4.66
N LEU A 81 -6.91 3.05 4.90
CA LEU A 81 -5.78 3.97 4.85
C LEU A 81 -5.55 4.51 3.44
N TRP A 82 -5.61 3.65 2.42
CA TRP A 82 -5.49 4.04 1.02
C TRP A 82 -6.55 5.05 0.62
N GLU A 83 -7.81 4.79 0.99
CA GLU A 83 -8.92 5.69 0.70
C GLU A 83 -8.72 7.06 1.38
N ARG A 84 -8.23 7.07 2.62
CA ARG A 84 -7.90 8.30 3.35
C ARG A 84 -6.77 9.07 2.66
N LEU A 85 -5.68 8.39 2.30
CA LEU A 85 -4.52 9.00 1.64
C LEU A 85 -4.84 9.52 0.24
N GLN A 86 -5.77 8.88 -0.48
CA GLN A 86 -6.28 9.37 -1.76
C GLN A 86 -7.16 10.62 -1.58
N ARG A 87 -8.03 10.66 -0.56
CA ARG A 87 -8.82 11.84 -0.23
C ARG A 87 -7.97 13.04 0.18
N GLU A 88 -6.85 12.79 0.85
CA GLU A 88 -5.89 13.81 1.27
C GLU A 88 -4.94 14.26 0.15
N ARG A 89 -4.90 13.58 -1.02
CA ARG A 89 -4.25 14.17 -2.19
C ARG A 89 -5.14 15.34 -2.63
N PRO A 90 -4.65 16.60 -2.63
CA PRO A 90 -5.34 17.63 -3.38
C PRO A 90 -5.50 17.07 -4.78
N GLN A 91 -6.74 16.99 -5.27
CA GLN A 91 -7.00 16.85 -6.69
C GLN A 91 -5.99 17.77 -7.37
N GLU A 92 -5.06 17.20 -8.13
CA GLU A 92 -4.25 17.98 -9.05
C GLU A 92 -5.27 18.72 -9.91
N SER A 93 -5.54 19.98 -9.55
CA SER A 93 -6.45 20.81 -10.31
C SER A 93 -5.87 20.82 -11.71
N PRO A 94 -6.58 20.28 -12.72
CA PRO A 94 -6.04 20.23 -14.06
C PRO A 94 -5.71 21.67 -14.46
N ASN A 95 -4.42 21.96 -14.61
CA ASN A 95 -3.87 23.29 -14.87
C ASN A 95 -4.24 23.83 -16.27
N TRP A 96 -5.17 23.20 -16.99
CA TRP A 96 -5.65 23.67 -18.29
C TRP A 96 -6.38 25.02 -18.20
N ARG A 97 -6.92 25.41 -17.03
CA ARG A 97 -7.57 26.73 -16.83
C ARG A 97 -6.61 27.92 -16.89
N ARG A 98 -5.28 27.72 -16.95
CA ARG A 98 -4.30 28.81 -17.13
C ARG A 98 -3.80 28.99 -18.57
N ARG A 99 -4.27 28.20 -19.55
CA ARG A 99 -3.74 28.21 -20.93
C ARG A 99 -4.67 28.79 -22.01
N ILE A 100 -5.82 29.37 -21.65
CA ILE A 100 -6.78 29.97 -22.61
C ILE A 100 -6.95 31.47 -22.36
N SER A 101 -5.89 32.19 -21.97
CA SER A 101 -5.96 33.66 -21.80
C SER A 101 -4.66 34.41 -22.13
N GLU A 102 -3.74 33.82 -22.89
CA GLU A 102 -2.59 34.55 -23.46
C GLU A 102 -2.43 34.25 -24.94
#